data_AF-A0A657G1I8-F1
#
_entry.id   AF-A0A657G1I8-F1
#
_cell.length_a   1.000
_cell.length_b   1.000
_cell.length_c   1.000
_cell.angle_alpha   90.00
_cell.angle_beta   90.00
_cell.angle_gamma   90.00
#
_symmetry.space_group_name_H-M   'P 1'
#
loop_
_entity.id
_entity.type
_entity.pdbx_description
1 polymer ?
#
loop_
_entity_poly.entity_id
_entity_poly.type
_entity_poly.pdbx_seq_one_letter_code
_entity_poly.pdbx_strand_id
1 'polypeptide(L)' 'MTTYCSQPPCQHLKGDWLEEAGFETGRGVTVKISDGCIVLMADNNEVQKLR' A
#
# COMPACT_ATOMS: atom_id res chain seq x y z
N MET A 1 -12.66 -0.34 13.19
CA MET A 1 -11.66 -0.79 14.19
C MET A 1 -10.29 -0.50 13.59
N THR A 2 -9.73 0.70 13.79
CA THR A 2 -8.40 1.04 13.25
C THR A 2 -7.35 0.37 14.12
N THR A 3 -6.61 -0.59 13.55
CA THR A 3 -5.54 -1.33 14.23
C THR A 3 -4.55 -0.34 14.83
N TYR A 4 -4.42 -0.38 16.15
CA TYR A 4 -3.49 0.38 16.96
C TYR A 4 -2.06 0.17 16.41
N CYS A 5 -1.46 1.20 15.78
CA CYS A 5 -0.04 1.19 15.39
C CYS A 5 0.80 1.37 16.67
N SER A 6 1.13 0.26 17.33
CA SER A 6 1.81 0.27 18.63
C SER A 6 3.34 0.40 18.55
N GLN A 7 3.88 0.93 17.43
CA GLN A 7 5.30 1.21 17.11
C GLN A 7 5.97 0.25 16.11
N PRO A 8 5.84 0.53 14.80
CA PRO A 8 6.96 0.79 13.85
C PRO A 8 6.67 2.04 12.98
N PRO A 9 7.52 2.47 12.00
CA PRO A 9 7.14 3.61 11.15
C PRO A 9 5.85 3.31 10.38
N CYS A 10 4.80 4.09 10.67
CA CYS A 10 3.50 3.99 10.02
C CYS A 10 3.28 5.26 9.17
N GLN A 11 2.90 5.07 7.91
CA GLN A 11 2.52 6.17 7.02
C GLN A 11 1.03 6.05 6.70
N HIS A 12 0.24 7.04 7.11
CA HIS A 12 -1.18 7.08 6.75
C HIS A 12 -1.36 7.82 5.42
N LEU A 13 -2.05 7.19 4.47
CA LEU A 13 -2.51 7.81 3.22
C LEU A 13 -3.98 8.21 3.40
N LYS A 14 -4.36 9.39 2.89
CA LYS A 14 -5.74 9.89 2.93
C LYS A 14 -6.17 10.34 1.54
N GLY A 15 -7.37 9.95 1.13
CA GLY A 15 -8.02 10.42 -0.09
C GLY A 15 -9.13 9.47 -0.52
N ASP A 16 -10.23 10.03 -1.02
CA ASP A 16 -11.37 9.22 -1.51
C ASP A 16 -11.02 8.44 -2.78
N TRP A 17 -10.02 8.91 -3.53
CA TRP A 17 -9.51 8.29 -4.76
C TRP A 17 -8.65 7.03 -4.53
N LEU A 18 -8.34 6.68 -3.28
CA LEU A 18 -7.42 5.57 -2.99
C LEU A 18 -7.97 4.23 -3.49
N GLU A 19 -9.27 4.00 -3.38
CA GLU A 19 -9.92 2.78 -3.92
C GLU A 19 -9.81 2.73 -5.45
N GLU A 20 -10.08 3.86 -6.13
CA GLU A 20 -9.97 3.96 -7.59
C GLU A 20 -8.53 3.74 -8.09
N ALA A 21 -7.54 4.15 -7.29
CA ALA A 21 -6.12 3.87 -7.56
C ALA A 21 -5.67 2.45 -7.14
N GLY A 22 -6.59 1.62 -6.63
CA GLY A 22 -6.32 0.24 -6.26
C GLY A 22 -5.74 0.03 -4.86
N PHE A 23 -5.85 1.00 -3.95
CA PHE A 23 -5.46 0.89 -2.54
C PHE A 23 -6.64 0.56 -1.64
N GLU A 24 -7.48 -0.38 -2.05
CA GLU A 24 -8.57 -0.91 -1.24
C GLU A 24 -8.06 -1.60 0.04
N THR A 25 -8.87 -1.60 1.10
CA THR A 25 -8.46 -2.17 2.39
C THR A 25 -8.20 -3.67 2.26
N GLY A 26 -7.04 -4.13 2.74
CA GLY A 26 -6.63 -5.54 2.68
C GLY A 26 -5.85 -5.93 1.42
N ARG A 27 -5.69 -5.00 0.45
CA ARG A 27 -4.82 -5.21 -0.70
C ARG A 27 -3.35 -5.11 -0.32
N GLY A 28 -2.55 -6.06 -0.82
CA GLY A 28 -1.10 -6.02 -0.73
C GLY A 28 -0.54 -4.83 -1.49
N VAL A 29 0.56 -4.28 -0.98
CA VAL A 29 1.31 -3.20 -1.63
C VAL A 29 2.77 -3.58 -1.73
N THR A 30 3.38 -3.26 -2.87
CA THR A 30 4.81 -3.32 -3.06
C THR A 30 5.43 -1.96 -2.72
N VAL A 31 6.42 -1.97 -1.84
CA VAL A 31 7.16 -0.77 -1.43
C VAL A 31 8.56 -0.80 -2.02
N LYS A 32 8.98 0.29 -2.68
CA LYS A 32 10.34 0.44 -3.24
C LYS A 32 10.94 1.78 -2.84
N ILE A 33 12.27 1.82 -2.74
CA ILE A 33 13.02 3.09 -2.65
C ILE A 33 13.52 3.43 -4.05
N SER A 34 13.26 4.65 -4.52
CA SER A 34 13.71 5.12 -5.84
C SER A 34 13.99 6.61 -5.75
N ASP A 35 15.22 7.02 -6.11
CA ASP A 35 15.65 8.43 -6.10
C ASP A 35 15.37 9.17 -4.77
N GLY A 36 15.65 8.50 -3.64
CA GLY A 36 15.38 9.06 -2.31
C GLY A 36 13.91 9.12 -1.91
N CYS A 37 12.99 8.61 -2.75
CA CYS A 37 11.56 8.57 -2.49
C CYS A 37 11.08 7.16 -2.15
N ILE A 38 10.03 7.05 -1.32
CA ILE A 38 9.29 5.80 -1.11
C ILE A 38 8.18 5.73 -2.16
N VAL A 39 8.21 4.69 -2.99
CA VAL A 39 7.19 4.41 -4.00
C VAL A 39 6.31 3.27 -3.50
N LEU A 40 5.01 3.55 -3.36
CA LEU A 40 3.96 2.60 -3.00
C LEU A 40 3.20 2.20 -4.26
N MET A 41 3.13 0.91 -4.54
CA MET A 41 2.39 0.37 -5.68
C MET A 41 1.38 -0.65 -5.19
N ALA A 42 0.12 -0.51 -5.58
CA ALA A 42 -0.89 -1.53 -5.33
C ALA A 42 -0.53 -2.82 -6.09
N ASP A 43 -0.52 -3.95 -5.39
CA ASP A 43 -0.24 -5.23 -6.05
C ASP A 43 -1.32 -5.55 -7.07
N ASN A 44 -0.93 -6.05 -8.24
CA ASN A 44 -1.88 -6.52 -9.26
C ASN A 44 -2.06 -8.05 -9.10
N ASN A 45 -3.28 -8.54 -9.27
CA ASN A 45 -3.62 -9.98 -9.26
C ASN A 45 -2.79 -10.79 -10.27
N GLU A 46 -2.30 -10.16 -11.34
CA GLU A 46 -1.44 -10.85 -12.32
C GLU A 46 -0.05 -11.20 -11.77
N VAL A 47 0.45 -10.45 -10.78
CA VAL A 47 1.72 -10.77 -10.09
C VAL A 47 1.52 -11.85 -9.01
N GLN A 48 0.32 -11.91 -8.41
CA GLN A 48 -0.03 -12.91 -7.39
C GLN A 48 -0.33 -14.30 -7.98
N LYS A 49 -0.71 -14.41 -9.27
CA LYS A 49 -0.93 -15.70 -9.95
C LYS A 49 0.35 -16.46 -10.31
N LEU A 50 1.52 -15.81 -10.24
CA LEU A 50 2.80 -16.39 -10.65
C LEU A 50 3.66 -16.87 -9.47
N ARG A 51 3.08 -16.95 -8.26
CA ARG A 51 3.75 -17.43 -7.04
C ARG A 51 3.19 -18.77 -6.57
#